data_AF-A0A399YSA3-F1
#
_entry.id   AF-A0A399YSA3-F1
#
_cell.length_a   1.000
_cell.length_b   1.000
_cell.length_c   1.000
_cell.angle_alpha   90.00
_cell.angle_beta   90.00
_cell.angle_gamma   90.00
#
_symmetry.space_group_name_H-M   'P 1'
#
loop_
_entity.id
_entity.type
_entity.pdbx_description
1 polymer ?
#
loop_
_entity_poly.entity_id
_entity_poly.type
_entity_poly.pdbx_seq_one_letter_code
_entity_poly.pdbx_strand_id
1 'polypeptide(L)'
;MILPDYWLTRPSIDFGDEARRDFDALLKTTLSDRGRPAIDYTLPWPKWQFLCHIADHHDIALHGSGDPHIDLFEPRKADDLNEFGNQKAVYAAADGLWAIISCRGGRSRRNRPFRLAHMKFTSLNSPALHLSSVWPG
;
A
#
# COMPACT_ATOMS: atom_id res chain seq x y z
N MET A 1 0.41 -26.33 -5.79
CA MET A 1 -1.04 -26.13 -6.00
C MET A 1 -1.21 -25.51 -7.38
N ILE A 2 -2.04 -26.07 -8.25
CA ILE A 2 -2.36 -25.47 -9.56
C ILE A 2 -3.54 -24.54 -9.33
N LEU A 3 -3.38 -23.25 -9.63
CA LEU A 3 -4.46 -22.28 -9.54
C LEU A 3 -5.31 -22.36 -10.82
N PRO A 4 -6.64 -22.16 -10.73
CA PRO A 4 -7.48 -22.06 -11.91
C PRO A 4 -7.06 -20.90 -12.83
N ASP A 5 -7.26 -21.05 -14.14
CA ASP A 5 -6.87 -20.11 -15.18
C ASP A 5 -7.59 -18.75 -15.12
N TYR A 6 -8.77 -18.69 -14.49
CA TYR A 6 -9.50 -17.45 -14.24
C TYR A 6 -8.99 -16.66 -13.01
N TRP A 7 -8.00 -17.17 -12.28
CA TRP A 7 -7.37 -16.41 -11.20
C TRP A 7 -6.37 -15.42 -11.78
N LEU A 8 -6.59 -14.14 -11.51
CA LEU A 8 -5.63 -13.09 -11.82
C LEU A 8 -4.38 -13.28 -10.95
N THR A 9 -3.27 -13.65 -11.59
CA THR A 9 -1.97 -13.68 -10.94
C THR A 9 -1.36 -12.28 -10.95
N ARG A 10 -0.52 -11.99 -9.95
CA ARG A 10 0.33 -10.79 -9.99
C ARG A 10 1.18 -10.87 -11.27
N PRO A 11 1.20 -9.82 -12.12
CA PRO A 11 2.12 -9.78 -13.26
C PRO A 11 3.56 -9.97 -12.82
N SER A 12 4.38 -10.60 -13.64
CA SER A 12 5.80 -10.77 -13.35
C SER A 12 6.46 -9.41 -13.10
N ILE A 13 7.12 -9.31 -11.95
CA ILE A 13 7.93 -8.16 -11.57
C ILE A 13 9.29 -8.34 -12.25
N ASP A 14 9.45 -7.73 -13.42
CA ASP A 14 10.73 -7.59 -14.10
C ASP A 14 11.02 -6.11 -14.33
N PHE A 15 11.28 -5.42 -13.23
CA PHE A 15 11.87 -4.10 -13.26
C PHE A 15 13.31 -4.26 -12.78
N GLY A 16 14.26 -3.95 -13.67
CA GLY A 16 15.68 -4.24 -13.46
C GLY A 16 16.30 -3.53 -12.25
N ASP A 17 17.59 -3.76 -12.03
CA ASP A 17 18.31 -3.26 -10.83
C ASP A 17 18.28 -1.73 -10.67
N GLU A 18 18.08 -0.98 -11.76
CA GLU A 18 17.86 0.46 -11.72
C GLU A 18 16.57 0.82 -10.97
N ALA A 19 15.44 0.21 -11.32
CA ALA A 19 14.15 0.47 -10.70
C ALA A 19 14.17 0.15 -9.20
N ARG A 20 14.79 -0.97 -8.81
CA ARG A 20 14.93 -1.38 -7.40
C ARG A 20 15.69 -0.34 -6.60
N ARG A 21 16.82 0.14 -7.12
CA ARG A 21 17.64 1.18 -6.48
C ARG A 21 16.85 2.48 -6.31
N ASP A 22 16.11 2.89 -7.33
CA ASP A 22 15.31 4.11 -7.29
C ASP A 22 14.13 3.99 -6.31
N PHE A 23 13.49 2.82 -6.23
CA PHE A 23 12.45 2.53 -5.25
C PHE A 23 12.99 2.59 -3.81
N ASP A 24 14.14 1.97 -3.55
CA ASP A 24 14.76 2.00 -2.24
C ASP A 24 15.22 3.42 -1.86
N ALA A 25 15.75 4.18 -2.81
CA ALA A 25 16.14 5.57 -2.61
C ALA A 25 14.93 6.47 -2.29
N LEU A 26 13.82 6.30 -3.02
CA LEU A 26 12.57 7.02 -2.77
C LEU A 26 12.02 6.71 -1.38
N LEU A 27 11.97 5.43 -1.01
CA LEU A 27 11.51 5.02 0.32
C LEU A 27 12.42 5.61 1.40
N LYS A 28 13.74 5.42 1.30
CA LYS A 28 14.70 5.93 2.28
C LYS A 28 14.60 7.44 2.49
N THR A 29 14.46 8.20 1.41
CA THR A 29 14.32 9.66 1.46
C THR A 29 13.04 10.05 2.19
N THR A 30 11.93 9.37 1.87
CA THR A 30 10.63 9.59 2.54
C THR A 30 10.71 9.29 4.03
N LEU A 31 11.34 8.18 4.42
CA LEU A 31 11.47 7.78 5.84
C LEU A 31 12.36 8.70 6.66
N SER A 32 13.24 9.45 6.00
CA SER A 32 14.17 10.37 6.67
C SER A 32 13.50 11.69 7.07
N ASP A 33 12.35 12.02 6.48
CA ASP A 33 11.58 13.21 6.82
C ASP A 33 10.81 13.01 8.14
N ARG A 34 10.96 13.96 9.07
CA ARG A 34 10.39 13.89 10.42
C ARG A 34 8.98 14.44 10.41
N GLY A 35 7.99 13.57 10.21
CA GLY A 35 6.58 13.97 10.28
C GLY A 35 5.64 12.89 9.79
N ARG A 36 4.65 13.30 8.98
CA ARG A 36 3.82 12.41 8.17
C ARG A 36 4.28 12.52 6.72
N PRO A 37 5.44 11.94 6.39
CA PRO A 37 6.05 12.18 5.11
C PRO A 37 5.14 11.65 4.02
N ALA A 38 4.87 12.49 3.03
CA ALA A 38 4.14 12.09 1.85
C ALA A 38 5.16 11.68 0.79
N ILE A 39 5.12 10.44 0.31
CA ILE A 39 5.90 10.05 -0.85
C ILE A 39 5.42 10.88 -2.03
N ASP A 40 6.32 11.59 -2.69
CA ASP A 40 6.08 12.21 -3.98
C ASP A 40 6.57 11.25 -5.07
N TYR A 41 5.63 10.53 -5.70
CA TYR A 41 5.98 9.50 -6.66
C TYR A 41 6.16 10.09 -8.06
N THR A 42 7.41 10.30 -8.45
CA THR A 42 7.81 10.90 -9.74
C THR A 42 8.56 9.93 -10.65
N LEU A 43 8.77 8.69 -10.21
CA LEU A 43 9.51 7.67 -10.96
C LEU A 43 8.75 7.20 -12.21
N PRO A 44 9.46 6.80 -13.29
CA PRO A 44 8.85 6.41 -14.56
C PRO A 44 8.15 5.05 -14.52
N TRP A 45 8.33 4.26 -13.46
CA TRP A 45 7.71 2.94 -13.33
C TRP A 45 6.29 3.01 -12.76
N PRO A 46 5.40 2.06 -13.10
CA PRO A 46 4.07 1.98 -12.51
C PRO A 46 4.09 1.91 -10.97
N LYS A 47 3.23 2.70 -10.30
CA LYS A 47 3.15 2.74 -8.82
C LYS A 47 2.93 1.37 -8.18
N TRP A 48 2.18 0.48 -8.83
CA TRP A 48 1.94 -0.86 -8.29
C TRP A 48 3.23 -1.68 -8.14
N GLN A 49 4.23 -1.43 -8.99
CA GLN A 49 5.53 -2.09 -8.92
C GLN A 49 6.30 -1.66 -7.68
N PHE A 50 6.35 -0.35 -7.43
CA PHE A 50 6.90 0.21 -6.20
C PHE A 50 6.21 -0.35 -4.96
N LEU A 51 4.87 -0.37 -4.94
CA LEU A 51 4.11 -0.89 -3.81
C LEU A 51 4.33 -2.38 -3.56
N CYS A 52 4.48 -3.20 -4.60
CA CYS A 52 4.86 -4.60 -4.44
C CYS A 52 6.32 -4.72 -3.94
N HIS A 53 7.26 -3.95 -4.51
CA HIS A 53 8.67 -3.95 -4.09
C HIS A 53 8.83 -3.68 -2.60
N ILE A 54 8.18 -2.63 -2.09
CA ILE A 54 8.26 -2.30 -0.66
C ILE A 54 7.60 -3.35 0.23
N ALA A 55 6.51 -3.99 -0.20
CA ALA A 55 5.83 -4.99 0.61
C ALA A 55 6.57 -6.34 0.61
N ASP A 56 7.23 -6.68 -0.50
CA ASP A 56 7.98 -7.92 -0.64
C ASP A 56 9.38 -7.83 0.03
N HIS A 57 10.01 -6.65 0.02
CA HIS A 57 11.41 -6.48 0.45
C HIS A 57 11.59 -5.70 1.75
N HIS A 58 10.57 -5.01 2.22
CA HIS A 58 10.61 -4.24 3.48
C HIS A 58 9.50 -4.75 4.40
N ASP A 59 9.71 -4.65 5.71
CA ASP A 59 8.75 -5.09 6.74
C ASP A 59 7.55 -4.11 6.85
N ILE A 60 6.85 -3.93 5.72
CA ILE A 60 5.82 -2.92 5.49
C ILE A 60 4.56 -3.59 4.97
N ALA A 61 3.44 -3.32 5.65
CA ALA A 61 2.11 -3.69 5.18
C ALA A 61 1.37 -2.45 4.65
N LEU A 62 0.51 -2.65 3.64
CA LEU A 62 -0.14 -1.55 2.91
C LEU A 62 -1.63 -1.46 3.24
N HIS A 63 -2.09 -0.27 3.62
CA HIS A 63 -3.52 -0.02 3.86
C HIS A 63 -4.15 0.74 2.68
N GLY A 64 -5.22 0.18 2.12
CA GLY A 64 -5.96 0.75 0.98
C GLY A 64 -6.93 1.90 1.33
N SER A 65 -6.65 2.73 2.35
CA SER A 65 -7.52 3.88 2.65
C SER A 65 -7.09 5.09 1.85
N GLY A 66 -8.06 5.87 1.36
CA GLY A 66 -7.83 7.18 0.75
C GLY A 66 -7.83 8.35 1.75
N ASP A 67 -8.04 8.10 3.05
CA ASP A 67 -8.07 9.16 4.08
C ASP A 67 -6.66 9.49 4.58
N PRO A 68 -6.06 10.65 4.23
CA PRO A 68 -4.70 11.05 4.63
C PRO A 68 -4.56 11.36 6.14
N HIS A 69 -5.67 11.52 6.86
CA HIS A 69 -5.67 11.95 8.26
C HIS A 69 -5.68 10.78 9.25
N ILE A 70 -5.37 9.56 8.80
CA ILE A 70 -5.21 8.42 9.70
C ILE A 70 -3.83 8.49 10.36
N ASP A 71 -3.84 8.84 11.65
CA ASP A 71 -2.63 8.94 12.48
C ASP A 71 -2.21 7.57 13.01
N LEU A 72 -3.22 6.78 13.36
CA LEU A 72 -3.07 5.52 14.06
C LEU A 72 -4.14 4.55 13.60
N PHE A 73 -3.70 3.37 13.18
CA PHE A 73 -4.58 2.22 13.00
C PHE A 73 -4.76 1.49 14.32
N GLU A 74 -6.02 1.33 14.72
CA GLU A 74 -6.41 0.53 15.88
C GLU A 74 -6.99 -0.81 15.43
N PRO A 75 -6.70 -1.92 16.13
CA PRO A 75 -7.29 -3.21 15.82
C PRO A 75 -8.81 -3.20 15.97
N ARG A 76 -9.53 -3.63 14.93
CA ARG A 76 -10.99 -3.75 14.91
C ARG A 76 -11.38 -5.18 14.58
N LYS A 77 -12.53 -5.62 15.10
CA LYS A 77 -13.12 -6.89 14.69
C LYS A 77 -13.87 -6.66 13.38
N ALA A 78 -13.50 -7.36 12.31
CA ALA A 78 -14.29 -7.34 11.07
C ALA A 78 -15.55 -8.20 11.21
N ASP A 79 -16.48 -8.00 10.30
CA ASP A 79 -17.64 -8.87 10.10
C ASP A 79 -17.37 -9.77 8.89
N ASP A 80 -16.43 -10.70 9.06
CA ASP A 80 -16.04 -11.68 8.03
C ASP A 80 -16.70 -13.03 8.31
N LEU A 81 -17.04 -13.73 7.23
CA LEU A 81 -17.63 -15.08 7.25
C LEU A 81 -16.66 -16.13 7.77
N ASN A 82 -15.35 -15.91 7.61
CA ASN A 82 -14.33 -16.86 8.03
C ASN A 82 -13.66 -16.45 9.35
N GLU A 83 -13.33 -17.43 10.20
CA GLU A 83 -12.77 -17.18 11.55
C GLU A 83 -11.43 -16.42 11.52
N PHE A 84 -10.62 -16.66 10.50
CA PHE A 84 -9.33 -16.00 10.33
C PHE A 84 -9.49 -14.50 10.04
N GLY A 85 -10.43 -14.14 9.16
CA GLY A 85 -10.79 -12.77 8.81
C GLY A 85 -11.57 -12.07 9.93
N ASN A 86 -12.28 -12.82 10.78
CA ASN A 86 -13.12 -12.29 11.87
C ASN A 86 -12.34 -12.09 13.20
N GLN A 87 -11.07 -11.75 13.10
CA GLN A 87 -10.21 -11.46 14.26
C GLN A 87 -10.20 -9.97 14.60
N LYS A 88 -9.78 -9.62 15.81
CA LYS A 88 -9.54 -8.21 16.16
C LYS A 88 -8.13 -7.82 15.70
N ALA A 89 -8.03 -7.22 14.51
CA ALA A 89 -6.75 -6.93 13.86
C ALA A 89 -6.75 -5.58 13.12
N VAL A 90 -5.56 -5.14 12.69
CA VAL A 90 -5.41 -4.12 11.66
C VAL A 90 -5.27 -4.84 10.33
N TYR A 91 -6.18 -4.56 9.39
CA TYR A 91 -6.20 -5.21 8.09
C TYR A 91 -5.34 -4.43 7.11
N ALA A 92 -4.40 -5.12 6.49
CA ALA A 92 -3.50 -4.56 5.49
C ALA A 92 -3.20 -5.62 4.42
N ALA A 93 -2.81 -5.19 3.24
CA ALA A 93 -2.36 -6.06 2.17
C ALA A 93 -0.83 -6.24 2.26
N ALA A 94 -0.39 -7.48 2.06
CA ALA A 94 1.01 -7.82 1.88
C ALA A 94 1.49 -7.58 0.43
N ASP A 95 0.66 -6.95 -0.39
CA ASP A 95 0.98 -6.63 -1.77
C ASP A 95 0.35 -5.33 -2.25
N GLY A 96 1.04 -4.69 -3.19
CA GLY A 96 0.63 -3.40 -3.73
C GLY A 96 -0.69 -3.45 -4.49
N LEU A 97 -1.02 -4.57 -5.14
CA LEU A 97 -2.20 -4.67 -6.00
C LEU A 97 -3.49 -4.74 -5.16
N TRP A 98 -3.53 -5.58 -4.12
CA TRP A 98 -4.66 -5.68 -3.21
C TRP A 98 -4.89 -4.37 -2.45
N ALA A 99 -3.83 -3.64 -2.08
CA ALA A 99 -3.96 -2.31 -1.50
C ALA A 99 -4.64 -1.31 -2.46
N ILE A 100 -4.27 -1.34 -3.75
CA ILE A 100 -4.90 -0.52 -4.81
C ILE A 100 -6.39 -0.88 -4.96
N ILE A 101 -6.71 -2.17 -5.05
CA ILE A 101 -8.08 -2.65 -5.29
C ILE A 101 -9.00 -2.31 -4.12
N SER A 102 -8.56 -2.53 -2.88
CA SER A 102 -9.36 -2.24 -1.69
C SER A 102 -9.69 -0.75 -1.54
N CYS A 103 -8.82 0.14 -2.03
CA CYS A 103 -9.13 1.56 -2.07
C CYS A 103 -10.28 1.92 -3.02
N ARG A 104 -10.43 1.18 -4.14
CA ARG A 104 -11.53 1.40 -5.08
C ARG A 104 -12.88 0.91 -4.56
N GLY A 105 -12.89 -0.07 -3.65
CA GLY A 105 -14.10 -0.66 -3.09
C GLY A 105 -14.87 0.23 -2.10
N GLY A 106 -14.32 1.40 -1.73
CA GLY A 106 -14.97 2.37 -0.85
C GLY A 106 -16.27 2.92 -1.45
N ARG A 107 -17.40 2.49 -0.89
CA ARG A 107 -18.78 2.82 -1.30
C ARG A 107 -19.12 4.31 -1.09
N SER A 108 -18.57 5.22 -1.90
CA SER A 108 -19.10 6.59 -2.06
C SER A 108 -18.60 7.21 -3.37
N ARG A 109 -19.53 7.46 -4.30
CA ARG A 109 -19.32 8.20 -5.56
C ARG A 109 -19.01 9.67 -5.28
N ARG A 110 -17.80 10.00 -4.82
CA ARG A 110 -17.30 11.37 -4.85
C ARG A 110 -16.01 11.42 -5.63
N ASN A 111 -16.09 12.12 -6.74
CA ASN A 111 -15.02 12.49 -7.65
C ASN A 111 -13.89 13.16 -6.84
N ARG A 112 -12.91 12.37 -6.40
CA ARG A 112 -11.71 12.88 -5.71
C ARG A 112 -10.49 12.27 -6.38
N PRO A 113 -9.44 13.08 -6.64
CA PRO A 113 -8.21 12.60 -7.25
C PRO A 113 -7.62 11.49 -6.37
N PHE A 114 -7.23 10.38 -7.03
CA PHE A 114 -6.65 9.20 -6.41
C PHE A 114 -5.42 9.58 -5.56
N ARG A 115 -5.48 9.32 -4.25
CA ARG A 115 -4.36 9.37 -3.31
C ARG A 115 -4.29 8.01 -2.64
N LEU A 116 -3.24 7.24 -2.87
CA LEU A 116 -3.17 5.84 -2.48
C LEU A 116 -1.97 5.57 -1.57
N ALA A 117 -2.21 4.69 -0.59
CA ALA A 117 -1.32 4.01 0.34
C ALA A 117 -0.96 4.82 1.60
N HIS A 118 -1.50 4.36 2.73
CA HIS A 118 -0.88 4.55 4.04
C HIS A 118 -0.03 3.34 4.36
N MET A 119 1.22 3.58 4.74
CA MET A 119 2.22 2.56 5.05
C MET A 119 2.38 2.45 6.57
N LYS A 120 2.44 1.23 7.11
CA LYS A 120 2.90 1.01 8.49
C LYS A 120 3.94 -0.12 8.51
N PHE A 121 5.04 0.15 9.22
CA PHE A 121 6.04 -0.83 9.64
C PHE A 121 5.42 -1.76 10.70
N THR A 122 5.67 -3.05 10.61
CA THR A 122 5.37 -4.01 11.68
C THR A 122 6.40 -3.93 12.81
N SER A 123 6.47 -2.77 13.45
CA SER A 123 6.96 -2.65 14.82
C SER A 123 6.00 -1.75 15.58
N LEU A 124 5.53 -2.21 16.74
CA LEU A 124 4.43 -1.65 17.54
C LEU A 124 4.55 -0.15 17.91
N ASN A 125 5.61 0.57 17.51
CA ASN A 125 5.91 1.95 17.91
C ASN A 125 6.32 2.92 16.76
N SER A 126 6.13 2.59 15.48
CA SER A 126 6.53 3.50 14.37
C SER A 126 5.40 4.42 13.85
N PRO A 127 5.68 5.70 13.54
CA PRO A 127 4.68 6.64 12.98
C PRO A 127 4.24 6.26 11.56
N ALA A 128 3.01 6.64 11.20
CA ALA A 128 2.43 6.39 9.88
C ALA A 128 3.03 7.30 8.78
N LEU A 129 3.21 6.75 7.58
CA LEU A 129 3.75 7.46 6.41
C LEU A 129 2.67 7.58 5.34
N HIS A 130 2.65 8.71 4.65
CA HIS A 130 1.69 9.08 3.62
C HIS A 130 2.30 8.94 2.22
N LEU A 131 1.49 8.83 1.16
CA LEU A 131 1.93 8.88 -0.25
C LEU A 131 0.98 9.83 -1.00
N SER A 132 1.51 10.95 -1.50
CA SER A 132 0.75 11.95 -2.24
C SER A 132 1.14 11.98 -3.70
N SER A 133 0.18 11.86 -4.61
CA SER A 133 0.38 12.23 -6.02
C SER A 133 -0.96 12.58 -6.67
N VAL A 134 -0.92 13.50 -7.63
CA VAL A 134 -2.06 13.88 -8.48
C VAL A 134 -1.94 13.09 -9.79
N TRP A 135 -3.00 12.41 -10.20
CA TRP A 135 -3.07 11.77 -11.52
C TRP A 135 -3.62 12.77 -12.54
N PRO A 136 -3.05 12.89 -13.76
CA PRO A 136 -3.77 13.53 -14.85
C PRO A 136 -5.00 12.68 -15.20
N GLY A 137 -6.15 13.35 -15.33
CA GLY A 137 -7.46 12.75 -15.62
C GLY A 137 -7.62 12.34 -17.07
#